data_AF-K1ZLP0-F1
#
_entry.id   AF-K1ZLP0-F1
#
_cell.length_a   1.000
_cell.length_b   1.000
_cell.length_c   1.000
_cell.angle_alpha   90.00
_cell.angle_beta   90.00
_cell.angle_gamma   90.00
#
_symmetry.space_group_name_H-M   'P 1'
#
loop_
_entity.id
_entity.type
_entity.pdbx_description
1 polymer ?
#
loop_
_entity_poly.entity_id
_entity_poly.type
_entity_poly.pdbx_seq_one_letter_code
_entity_poly.pdbx_strand_id
1 'polypeptide(L)'
;MVYVRKFFAVVLIIILFPLLIINILVYSINSTILNPIYLQNTLSSNHVYEKVIESGLPILASSIGQNSGLGNVIDPNDLVKIAQKTISPSLLESQFNIIFQGLNNYLTNQSADFVANLDFTQLKRDFSSNFTDYVNQNVANLPPCSQADIAQIKDNQSIKCLPPGMSKNEIIKNNNQTDELLNTLPDQYDLGKSIMQKGNAQLETFKRVINYLNLGIIFLASFNIFVLLLIGLLIWKPASSLIKWVSSAIIIPSSLIFLGSIFGYVSSKIISPTFSLGLVLPVEGRAILNTIVFSIIGPLQIRIIIISGLLTTLAIIGYIIAHTINKSSRSNSSSIIKREK
;
A
#
# COMPACT_ATOMS: atom_id res chain seq x y z
N MET A 1 27.38 14.26 44.12
CA MET A 1 26.81 13.09 43.39
C MET A 1 25.49 13.37 42.64
N VAL A 2 24.60 14.26 43.11
CA VAL A 2 23.30 14.52 42.45
C VAL A 2 23.45 15.01 40.99
N TYR A 3 24.39 15.90 40.71
CA TYR A 3 24.64 16.42 39.35
C TYR A 3 25.10 15.34 38.38
N VAL A 4 25.96 14.43 38.83
CA VAL A 4 26.46 13.31 38.03
C VAL A 4 25.31 12.39 37.61
N ARG A 5 24.40 12.04 38.53
CA ARG A 5 23.22 11.21 38.21
C ARG A 5 22.29 11.88 37.18
N LYS A 6 22.05 13.19 37.33
CA LYS A 6 21.25 13.97 36.38
C LYS A 6 21.91 14.04 35.01
N PHE A 7 23.23 14.22 34.97
CA PHE A 7 23.98 14.21 33.72
C PHE A 7 23.81 12.88 32.97
N PHE A 8 24.00 11.75 33.65
CA PHE A 8 23.77 10.43 33.03
C PHE A 8 22.32 10.21 32.58
N ALA A 9 21.34 10.68 33.35
CA ALA A 9 19.93 10.61 32.95
C ALA A 9 19.67 11.41 31.66
N VAL A 10 20.24 12.61 31.51
CA VAL A 10 20.13 13.40 30.28
C VAL A 10 20.77 12.68 29.10
N VAL A 11 21.94 12.08 29.26
CA VAL A 11 22.60 11.28 28.21
C VAL A 11 21.72 10.11 27.77
N LEU A 12 21.12 9.37 28.70
CA LEU A 12 20.20 8.28 28.39
C LEU A 12 18.95 8.78 27.64
N ILE A 13 18.43 9.96 27.97
CA ILE A 13 17.29 10.55 27.27
C ILE A 13 17.65 10.93 25.82
N ILE A 14 18.84 11.47 25.60
CA ILE A 14 19.34 11.79 24.25
C ILE A 14 19.45 10.52 23.41
N ILE A 15 19.87 9.40 24.00
CA ILE A 15 19.94 8.09 23.32
C ILE A 15 18.53 7.52 23.09
N LEU A 16 17.63 7.65 24.06
CA LEU A 16 16.26 7.15 23.98
C LEU A 16 15.45 7.85 22.88
N PHE A 17 15.74 9.12 22.62
CA PHE A 17 15.03 9.95 21.64
C PHE A 17 14.97 9.33 20.22
N PRO A 18 16.10 9.08 19.52
CA PRO A 18 16.06 8.46 18.19
C PRO A 18 15.49 7.03 18.22
N LEU A 19 15.70 6.29 19.32
CA LEU A 19 15.20 4.92 19.45
C LEU A 19 13.68 4.85 19.54
N LEU A 20 13.05 5.78 20.25
CA LEU A 20 11.58 5.90 20.29
C LEU A 20 11.01 6.27 18.92
N ILE A 21 11.67 7.18 18.18
CA ILE A 21 11.26 7.54 16.83
C ILE A 21 11.30 6.32 15.91
N ILE A 22 12.43 5.60 15.87
CA ILE A 22 12.58 4.41 15.05
C ILE A 22 11.54 3.35 15.45
N ASN A 23 11.33 3.12 16.74
CA ASN A 23 10.37 2.13 17.21
C ASN A 23 8.93 2.45 16.78
N ILE A 24 8.50 3.71 16.87
CA ILE A 24 7.17 4.14 16.42
C ILE A 24 7.02 3.96 14.91
N LEU A 25 8.03 4.33 14.13
CA LEU A 25 8.01 4.18 12.66
C LEU A 25 7.93 2.71 12.25
N VAL A 26 8.81 1.86 12.79
CA VAL A 26 8.86 0.44 12.44
C VAL A 26 7.56 -0.27 12.87
N TYR A 27 7.06 0.01 14.08
CA TYR A 27 5.76 -0.50 14.51
C TYR A 27 4.62 -0.06 13.59
N SER A 28 4.62 1.20 13.16
CA SER A 28 3.59 1.74 12.26
C SER A 28 3.63 1.06 10.89
N ILE A 29 4.81 0.88 10.30
CA ILE A 29 5.00 0.14 9.04
C ILE A 29 4.51 -1.30 9.18
N ASN A 30 4.89 -1.98 10.26
CA ASN A 30 4.51 -3.36 10.50
C ASN A 30 2.99 -3.54 10.68
N SER A 31 2.35 -2.64 11.41
CA SER A 31 0.90 -2.66 11.64
C SER A 31 0.06 -2.26 10.42
N THR A 32 0.69 -1.79 9.34
CA THR A 32 0.00 -1.27 8.16
C THR A 32 0.43 -1.99 6.88
N ILE A 33 1.58 -1.64 6.32
CA ILE A 33 2.09 -2.13 5.03
C ILE A 33 2.31 -3.65 5.09
N LEU A 34 2.80 -4.15 6.22
CA LEU A 34 3.06 -5.58 6.41
C LEU A 34 1.85 -6.35 6.96
N ASN A 35 0.73 -5.68 7.24
CA ASN A 35 -0.47 -6.32 7.72
C ASN A 35 -1.44 -6.60 6.55
N PRO A 36 -1.66 -7.88 6.16
CA PRO A 36 -2.48 -8.22 4.99
C PRO A 36 -3.91 -7.75 5.11
N ILE A 37 -4.52 -7.94 6.28
CA ILE A 37 -5.91 -7.59 6.54
C ILE A 37 -6.07 -6.07 6.41
N TYR A 38 -5.13 -5.30 6.98
CA TYR A 38 -5.18 -3.86 6.89
C TYR A 38 -5.02 -3.36 5.46
N LEU A 39 -4.05 -3.88 4.72
CA LEU A 39 -3.81 -3.46 3.34
C LEU A 39 -5.02 -3.78 2.46
N GLN A 40 -5.56 -4.98 2.55
CA GLN A 40 -6.77 -5.39 1.82
C GLN A 40 -7.93 -4.44 2.10
N ASN A 41 -8.25 -4.21 3.38
CA ASN A 41 -9.33 -3.30 3.77
C ASN A 41 -9.09 -1.88 3.24
N THR A 42 -7.84 -1.42 3.26
CA THR A 42 -7.47 -0.09 2.78
C THR A 42 -7.59 0.06 1.27
N LEU A 43 -7.20 -0.96 0.50
CA LEU A 43 -7.31 -0.95 -0.96
C LEU A 43 -8.78 -1.01 -1.40
N SER A 44 -9.58 -1.84 -0.74
CA SER A 44 -11.02 -1.96 -0.98
C SER A 44 -11.75 -0.67 -0.60
N SER A 45 -11.53 -0.12 0.60
CA SER A 45 -12.22 1.10 1.07
C SER A 45 -11.89 2.36 0.26
N ASN A 46 -10.72 2.40 -0.39
CA ASN A 46 -10.25 3.57 -1.15
C ASN A 46 -10.59 3.50 -2.65
N HIS A 47 -11.40 2.51 -3.06
CA HIS A 47 -11.77 2.23 -4.44
C HIS A 47 -10.55 2.13 -5.37
N VAL A 48 -9.48 1.48 -4.89
CA VAL A 48 -8.23 1.38 -5.65
C VAL A 48 -8.43 0.50 -6.87
N TYR A 49 -9.20 -0.58 -6.76
CA TYR A 49 -9.44 -1.52 -7.86
C TYR A 49 -10.20 -0.85 -9.00
N GLU A 50 -11.20 -0.03 -8.69
CA GLU A 50 -11.96 0.78 -9.64
C GLU A 50 -11.04 1.77 -10.36
N LYS A 51 -10.20 2.50 -9.61
CA LYS A 51 -9.22 3.43 -10.21
C LYS A 51 -8.19 2.72 -11.08
N VAL A 52 -7.74 1.53 -10.69
CA VAL A 52 -6.84 0.68 -11.49
C VAL A 52 -7.52 0.25 -12.79
N ILE A 53 -8.81 -0.10 -12.75
CA ILE A 53 -9.60 -0.43 -13.95
C ILE A 53 -9.74 0.79 -14.85
N GLU A 54 -10.16 1.93 -14.29
CA GLU A 54 -10.39 3.17 -15.04
C GLU A 54 -9.11 3.71 -15.69
N SER A 55 -8.00 3.69 -14.96
CA SER A 55 -6.73 4.24 -15.43
C SER A 55 -5.88 3.23 -16.18
N GLY A 56 -5.87 1.96 -15.74
CA GLY A 56 -4.98 0.94 -16.26
C GLY A 56 -5.50 0.21 -17.49
N LEU A 57 -6.81 0.01 -17.63
CA LEU A 57 -7.35 -0.68 -18.81
C LEU A 57 -7.13 0.04 -20.13
N PRO A 58 -7.26 1.38 -20.24
CA PRO A 58 -6.92 2.09 -21.48
C PRO A 58 -5.50 1.82 -21.97
N ILE A 59 -4.56 1.71 -21.03
CA ILE A 59 -3.15 1.45 -21.32
C ILE A 59 -2.92 0.01 -21.77
N LEU A 60 -3.56 -0.95 -21.09
CA LEU A 60 -3.47 -2.35 -21.47
C LEU A 60 -4.14 -2.60 -22.82
N ALA A 61 -5.32 -2.01 -23.05
CA ALA A 61 -6.05 -2.14 -24.30
C ALA A 61 -5.28 -1.56 -25.49
N SER A 62 -4.63 -0.40 -25.33
CA SER A 62 -3.79 0.16 -26.40
C SER A 62 -2.57 -0.73 -26.71
N SER A 63 -1.92 -1.27 -25.68
CA SER A 63 -0.79 -2.19 -25.83
C SER A 63 -1.19 -3.52 -26.48
N ILE A 64 -2.35 -4.07 -26.10
CA ILE A 64 -2.90 -5.29 -26.69
C ILE A 64 -3.30 -5.01 -28.14
N GLY A 65 -4.04 -3.93 -28.41
CA GLY A 65 -4.50 -3.57 -29.75
C GLY A 65 -3.35 -3.45 -30.75
N GLN A 66 -2.22 -2.85 -30.33
CA GLN A 66 -1.03 -2.70 -31.18
C GLN A 66 -0.27 -4.02 -31.42
N ASN A 67 -0.21 -4.92 -30.44
CA ASN A 67 0.63 -6.13 -30.53
C ASN A 67 -0.10 -7.40 -30.95
N SER A 68 -1.43 -7.48 -30.75
CA SER A 68 -2.21 -8.71 -30.97
C SER A 68 -2.91 -8.77 -32.32
N GLY A 69 -2.81 -7.71 -33.15
CA GLY A 69 -3.58 -7.59 -34.39
C GLY A 69 -5.08 -7.28 -34.18
N LEU A 70 -5.59 -7.37 -32.94
CA LEU A 70 -6.98 -7.01 -32.61
C LEU A 70 -7.30 -5.54 -32.88
N GLY A 71 -6.31 -4.64 -32.84
CA GLY A 71 -6.50 -3.23 -33.16
C GLY A 71 -6.96 -3.00 -34.61
N ASN A 72 -6.77 -3.99 -35.48
CA ASN A 72 -7.25 -3.98 -36.86
C ASN A 72 -8.72 -4.41 -36.97
N VAL A 73 -9.33 -4.91 -35.90
CA VAL A 73 -10.70 -5.43 -35.91
C VAL A 73 -11.61 -4.56 -35.05
N ILE A 74 -11.12 -4.12 -33.89
CA ILE A 74 -11.90 -3.36 -32.91
C ILE A 74 -11.18 -2.07 -32.54
N ASP A 75 -11.95 -0.98 -32.44
CA ASP A 75 -11.44 0.29 -31.94
C ASP A 75 -10.90 0.10 -30.50
N PRO A 76 -9.69 0.58 -30.18
CA PRO A 76 -9.11 0.43 -28.84
C PRO A 76 -10.05 0.90 -27.71
N ASN A 77 -10.87 1.92 -27.93
CA ASN A 77 -11.81 2.41 -26.91
C ASN A 77 -12.94 1.42 -26.63
N ASP A 78 -13.35 0.66 -27.64
CA ASP A 78 -14.38 -0.36 -27.46
C ASP A 78 -13.80 -1.61 -26.79
N LEU A 79 -12.54 -1.95 -27.07
CA LEU A 79 -11.80 -2.96 -26.32
C LEU A 79 -11.72 -2.60 -24.83
N VAL A 80 -11.52 -1.32 -24.50
CA VAL A 80 -11.57 -0.84 -23.10
C VAL A 80 -12.95 -1.07 -22.49
N LYS A 81 -14.04 -0.79 -23.20
CA LYS A 81 -15.41 -1.03 -22.67
C LYS A 81 -15.67 -2.50 -22.42
N ILE A 82 -15.25 -3.38 -23.34
CA ILE A 82 -15.37 -4.84 -23.17
C ILE A 82 -14.54 -5.29 -21.96
N ALA A 83 -13.31 -4.80 -21.83
CA ALA A 83 -12.42 -5.10 -20.71
C ALA A 83 -12.99 -4.59 -19.38
N GLN A 84 -13.55 -3.38 -19.34
CA GLN A 84 -14.21 -2.82 -18.14
C GLN A 84 -15.44 -3.61 -17.72
N LYS A 85 -16.21 -4.13 -18.68
CA LYS A 85 -17.36 -5.00 -18.40
C LYS A 85 -16.93 -6.38 -17.88
N THR A 86 -15.76 -6.83 -18.31
CA THR A 86 -15.24 -8.17 -17.98
C THR A 86 -14.47 -8.20 -16.66
N ILE A 87 -13.61 -7.20 -16.44
CA ILE A 87 -12.74 -7.11 -15.26
C ILE A 87 -13.51 -6.34 -14.19
N SER A 88 -14.22 -7.07 -13.34
CA SER A 88 -14.88 -6.46 -12.19
C SER A 88 -13.87 -6.08 -11.10
N PRO A 89 -14.18 -5.05 -10.28
CA PRO A 89 -13.38 -4.72 -9.11
C PRO A 89 -13.23 -5.92 -8.14
N SER A 90 -14.29 -6.72 -7.98
CA SER A 90 -14.28 -7.92 -7.13
C SER A 90 -13.33 -9.01 -7.63
N LEU A 91 -13.18 -9.16 -8.95
CA LEU A 91 -12.24 -10.10 -9.54
C LEU A 91 -10.81 -9.65 -9.26
N LEU A 92 -10.50 -8.37 -9.49
CA LEU A 92 -9.17 -7.82 -9.18
C LEU A 92 -8.83 -7.91 -7.69
N GLU A 93 -9.80 -7.63 -6.82
CA GLU A 93 -9.62 -7.77 -5.38
C GLU A 93 -9.29 -9.22 -5.01
N SER A 94 -10.03 -10.20 -5.53
CA SER A 94 -9.77 -11.62 -5.29
C SER A 94 -8.38 -12.05 -5.74
N GLN A 95 -7.98 -11.66 -6.96
CA GLN A 95 -6.65 -11.98 -7.51
C GLN A 95 -5.55 -11.29 -6.70
N PHE A 96 -5.74 -10.03 -6.31
CA PHE A 96 -4.77 -9.30 -5.49
C PHE A 96 -4.61 -9.93 -4.11
N ASN A 97 -5.70 -10.41 -3.51
CA ASN A 97 -5.66 -11.11 -2.23
C ASN A 97 -4.86 -12.41 -2.30
N ILE A 98 -5.00 -13.19 -3.39
CA ILE A 98 -4.18 -14.39 -3.61
C ILE A 98 -2.69 -14.03 -3.64
N ILE A 99 -2.33 -12.98 -4.41
CA ILE A 99 -0.94 -12.51 -4.51
C ILE A 99 -0.43 -12.07 -3.13
N PHE A 100 -1.20 -11.25 -2.43
CA PHE A 100 -0.76 -10.67 -1.17
C PHE A 100 -0.68 -11.72 -0.06
N GLN A 101 -1.64 -12.64 0.01
CA GLN A 101 -1.61 -13.76 0.95
C GLN A 101 -0.41 -14.67 0.67
N GLY A 102 -0.17 -15.02 -0.59
CA GLY A 102 1.01 -15.77 -1.00
C GLY A 102 2.30 -15.09 -0.57
N LEU A 103 2.41 -13.79 -0.81
CA LEU A 103 3.58 -12.98 -0.46
C LEU A 103 3.75 -12.91 1.06
N ASN A 104 2.68 -12.65 1.80
CA ASN A 104 2.72 -12.58 3.25
C ASN A 104 3.13 -13.92 3.87
N ASN A 105 2.56 -15.04 3.41
CA ASN A 105 2.91 -16.37 3.89
C ASN A 105 4.40 -16.67 3.66
N TYR A 106 4.93 -16.28 2.50
CA TYR A 106 6.35 -16.40 2.21
C TYR A 106 7.23 -15.51 3.12
N LEU A 107 6.88 -14.22 3.27
CA LEU A 107 7.64 -13.27 4.07
C LEU A 107 7.65 -13.61 5.56
N THR A 108 6.58 -14.21 6.06
CA THR A 108 6.41 -14.62 7.47
C THR A 108 6.90 -16.05 7.74
N ASN A 109 7.54 -16.71 6.77
CA ASN A 109 8.00 -18.11 6.84
C ASN A 109 6.87 -19.14 7.09
N GLN A 110 5.61 -18.81 6.79
CA GLN A 110 4.51 -19.78 6.80
C GLN A 110 4.54 -20.70 5.57
N SER A 111 5.19 -20.26 4.49
CA SER A 111 5.49 -21.05 3.30
C SER A 111 6.96 -20.93 2.93
N ALA A 112 7.56 -22.03 2.46
CA ALA A 112 8.92 -22.03 1.93
C ALA A 112 9.00 -21.29 0.59
N ASP A 113 7.97 -21.43 -0.23
CA ASP A 113 7.88 -20.85 -1.57
C ASP A 113 6.81 -19.77 -1.64
N PHE A 114 7.03 -18.77 -2.50
CA PHE A 114 6.02 -17.79 -2.84
C PHE A 114 5.06 -18.38 -3.88
N VAL A 115 3.83 -18.67 -3.46
CA VAL A 115 2.78 -19.26 -4.31
C VAL A 115 1.71 -18.21 -4.57
N ALA A 116 1.50 -17.88 -5.85
CA ALA A 116 0.46 -16.94 -6.28
C ALA A 116 -0.11 -17.40 -7.63
N ASN A 117 -1.06 -18.32 -7.58
CA ASN A 117 -1.69 -18.88 -8.77
C ASN A 117 -2.90 -18.04 -9.15
N LEU A 118 -2.80 -17.31 -10.25
CA LEU A 118 -3.89 -16.51 -10.79
C LEU A 118 -4.73 -17.39 -11.71
N ASP A 119 -6.01 -17.51 -11.42
CA ASP A 119 -6.97 -18.23 -12.27
C ASP A 119 -7.61 -17.25 -13.25
N PHE A 120 -7.34 -17.45 -14.54
CA PHE A 120 -7.90 -16.67 -15.63
C PHE A 120 -9.08 -17.35 -16.31
N THR A 121 -9.50 -18.54 -15.87
CA THR A 121 -10.58 -19.32 -16.51
C THR A 121 -11.87 -18.50 -16.61
N GLN A 122 -12.29 -17.88 -15.51
CA GLN A 122 -13.49 -17.05 -15.48
C GLN A 122 -13.31 -15.79 -16.33
N LEU A 123 -12.13 -15.13 -16.23
CA LEU A 123 -11.83 -13.93 -17.00
C LEU A 123 -11.88 -14.20 -18.51
N LYS A 124 -11.29 -15.29 -18.98
CA LYS A 124 -11.31 -15.68 -20.40
C LYS A 124 -12.73 -15.95 -20.89
N ARG A 125 -13.51 -16.70 -20.11
CA ARG A 125 -14.90 -17.01 -20.44
C ARG A 125 -15.74 -15.75 -20.55
N ASP A 126 -15.65 -14.87 -19.56
CA ASP A 126 -16.40 -13.63 -19.52
C ASP A 126 -15.94 -12.67 -20.62
N PHE A 127 -14.63 -12.63 -20.90
CA PHE A 127 -14.08 -11.82 -21.99
C PHE A 127 -14.60 -12.31 -23.35
N SER A 128 -14.48 -13.61 -23.63
CA SER A 128 -14.97 -14.22 -24.89
C SER A 128 -16.47 -13.97 -25.08
N SER A 129 -17.27 -14.16 -24.02
CA SER A 129 -18.71 -13.90 -24.06
C SER A 129 -19.02 -12.42 -24.34
N ASN A 130 -18.42 -11.49 -23.57
CA ASN A 130 -18.66 -10.06 -23.72
C ASN A 130 -18.16 -9.53 -25.08
N PHE A 131 -17.05 -10.08 -25.57
CA PHE A 131 -16.50 -9.77 -26.88
C PHE A 131 -17.44 -10.23 -27.99
N THR A 132 -17.94 -11.46 -27.91
CA THR A 132 -18.89 -12.03 -28.88
C THR A 132 -20.18 -11.22 -28.91
N ASP A 133 -20.72 -10.86 -27.73
CA ASP A 133 -21.89 -10.00 -27.62
C ASP A 133 -21.67 -8.63 -28.28
N TYR A 134 -20.50 -8.01 -28.03
CA TYR A 134 -20.14 -6.75 -28.64
C TYR A 134 -20.02 -6.86 -30.17
N VAL A 135 -19.36 -7.90 -30.68
CA VAL A 135 -19.24 -8.12 -32.14
C VAL A 135 -20.61 -8.34 -32.76
N ASN A 136 -21.47 -9.15 -32.15
CA ASN A 136 -22.82 -9.41 -32.64
C ASN A 136 -23.65 -8.12 -32.72
N GLN A 137 -23.58 -7.27 -31.70
CA GLN A 137 -24.29 -5.99 -31.68
C GLN A 137 -23.75 -5.01 -32.73
N ASN A 138 -22.44 -4.92 -32.91
CA ASN A 138 -21.86 -3.98 -33.88
C ASN A 138 -22.01 -4.47 -35.32
N VAL A 139 -21.75 -5.75 -35.60
CA VAL A 139 -21.94 -6.35 -36.94
C VAL A 139 -23.41 -6.27 -37.37
N ALA A 140 -24.36 -6.36 -36.44
CA ALA A 140 -25.77 -6.17 -36.75
C ALA A 140 -26.06 -4.77 -37.34
N ASN A 141 -25.30 -3.76 -36.91
CA ASN A 141 -25.49 -2.34 -37.25
C ASN A 141 -24.58 -1.83 -38.37
N LEU A 142 -23.70 -2.66 -38.93
CA LEU A 142 -22.80 -2.24 -40.00
C LEU A 142 -23.56 -1.96 -41.32
N PRO A 143 -23.37 -0.79 -41.95
CA PRO A 143 -23.90 -0.52 -43.29
C PRO A 143 -23.14 -1.33 -44.35
N PRO A 144 -23.72 -1.57 -45.54
CA PRO A 144 -22.99 -2.17 -46.65
C PRO A 144 -21.80 -1.28 -47.07
N CYS A 145 -20.65 -1.90 -47.38
CA CYS A 145 -19.47 -1.17 -47.82
C CYS A 145 -19.68 -0.48 -49.18
N SER A 146 -19.20 0.75 -49.31
CA SER A 146 -19.05 1.40 -50.61
C SER A 146 -17.82 0.83 -51.35
N GLN A 147 -17.74 1.06 -52.67
CA GLN A 147 -16.55 0.66 -53.44
C GLN A 147 -15.25 1.35 -52.95
N ALA A 148 -15.37 2.56 -52.39
CA ALA A 148 -14.23 3.28 -51.82
C ALA A 148 -13.73 2.62 -50.52
N ASP A 149 -14.65 2.16 -49.67
CA ASP A 149 -14.30 1.49 -48.41
C ASP A 149 -13.62 0.15 -48.66
N ILE A 150 -14.07 -0.61 -49.68
CA ILE A 150 -13.46 -1.89 -50.07
C ILE A 150 -11.99 -1.72 -50.48
N ALA A 151 -11.64 -0.59 -51.10
CA ALA A 151 -10.26 -0.30 -51.48
C ALA A 151 -9.36 -0.05 -50.25
N GLN A 152 -9.91 0.45 -49.14
CA GLN A 152 -9.18 0.75 -47.89
C GLN A 152 -9.02 -0.46 -46.96
N ILE A 153 -9.88 -1.48 -47.07
CA ILE A 153 -9.82 -2.70 -46.25
C ILE A 153 -8.53 -3.51 -46.49
N LYS A 154 -7.83 -3.31 -47.61
CA LYS A 154 -6.56 -3.99 -47.91
C LYS A 154 -5.43 -3.67 -46.91
N ASP A 155 -5.53 -2.58 -46.15
CA ASP A 155 -4.46 -2.09 -45.28
C ASP A 155 -4.65 -2.41 -43.78
N ASN A 156 -5.26 -3.57 -43.45
CA ASN A 156 -5.40 -4.02 -42.05
C ASN A 156 -6.18 -3.04 -41.16
N GLN A 157 -7.15 -2.30 -41.71
CA GLN A 157 -7.95 -1.35 -40.94
C GLN A 157 -9.23 -2.00 -40.38
N SER A 158 -9.74 -1.44 -39.27
CA SER A 158 -11.01 -1.83 -38.65
C SER A 158 -12.16 -1.84 -39.66
N ILE A 159 -12.85 -2.99 -39.73
CA ILE A 159 -13.96 -3.21 -40.65
C ILE A 159 -15.15 -2.34 -40.19
N LYS A 160 -15.36 -1.20 -40.85
CA LYS A 160 -16.45 -0.25 -40.56
C LYS A 160 -17.73 -0.50 -41.35
N CYS A 161 -17.74 -1.49 -42.24
CA CYS A 161 -18.86 -1.78 -43.12
C CYS A 161 -18.91 -3.27 -43.52
N LEU A 162 -20.03 -3.74 -44.05
CA LEU A 162 -20.25 -5.12 -44.49
C LEU A 162 -19.83 -5.30 -45.97
N PRO A 163 -18.80 -6.11 -46.29
CA PRO A 163 -18.40 -6.36 -47.67
C PRO A 163 -19.50 -7.05 -48.49
N PRO A 164 -19.66 -6.72 -49.78
CA PRO A 164 -20.64 -7.39 -50.63
C PRO A 164 -20.32 -8.88 -50.78
N GLY A 165 -21.33 -9.73 -50.57
CA GLY A 165 -21.20 -11.19 -50.69
C GLY A 165 -20.76 -11.92 -49.41
N MET A 166 -20.46 -11.21 -48.32
CA MET A 166 -20.17 -11.83 -47.02
C MET A 166 -21.40 -11.73 -46.12
N SER A 167 -21.83 -12.87 -45.57
CA SER A 167 -22.93 -12.88 -44.59
C SER A 167 -22.43 -12.42 -43.22
N LYS A 168 -23.33 -11.84 -42.41
CA LYS A 168 -23.02 -11.43 -41.02
C LYS A 168 -22.47 -12.60 -40.19
N ASN A 169 -22.99 -13.80 -40.41
CA ASN A 169 -22.56 -15.02 -39.70
C ASN A 169 -21.14 -15.46 -40.10
N GLU A 170 -20.72 -15.23 -41.34
CA GLU A 170 -19.35 -15.51 -41.77
C GLU A 170 -18.34 -14.56 -41.14
N ILE A 171 -18.70 -13.28 -40.94
CA ILE A 171 -17.84 -12.33 -40.20
C ILE A 171 -17.68 -12.78 -38.76
N ILE A 172 -18.78 -13.12 -38.08
CA ILE A 172 -18.74 -13.60 -36.69
C ILE A 172 -17.89 -14.87 -36.58
N LYS A 173 -18.06 -15.82 -37.50
CA LYS A 173 -17.32 -17.09 -37.52
C LYS A 173 -15.83 -16.92 -37.87
N ASN A 174 -15.49 -15.97 -38.74
CA ASN A 174 -14.09 -15.65 -39.05
C ASN A 174 -13.42 -14.83 -37.95
N ASN A 175 -14.19 -14.21 -37.05
CA ASN A 175 -13.66 -13.47 -35.92
C ASN A 175 -13.29 -14.36 -34.71
N ASN A 176 -13.20 -15.69 -34.91
CA ASN A 176 -12.69 -16.66 -33.93
C ASN A 176 -11.21 -16.44 -33.53
N GLN A 177 -10.54 -15.42 -34.08
CA GLN A 177 -9.20 -14.99 -33.67
C GLN A 177 -9.12 -14.68 -32.17
N THR A 178 -10.24 -14.28 -31.55
CA THR A 178 -10.32 -14.07 -30.10
C THR A 178 -10.14 -15.38 -29.33
N ASP A 179 -10.72 -16.49 -29.80
CA ASP A 179 -10.52 -17.78 -29.15
C ASP A 179 -9.07 -18.24 -29.30
N GLU A 180 -8.46 -18.03 -30.46
CA GLU A 180 -7.03 -18.32 -30.67
C GLU A 180 -6.16 -17.51 -29.71
N LEU A 181 -6.40 -16.19 -29.59
CA LEU A 181 -5.67 -15.33 -28.66
C LEU A 181 -5.89 -15.75 -27.19
N LEU A 182 -7.13 -16.02 -26.79
CA LEU A 182 -7.46 -16.44 -25.42
C LEU A 182 -6.90 -17.83 -25.08
N ASN A 183 -6.74 -18.70 -26.07
CA ASN A 183 -6.11 -20.01 -25.92
C ASN A 183 -4.59 -19.91 -25.77
N THR A 184 -3.95 -18.82 -26.22
CA THR A 184 -2.52 -18.58 -25.94
C THR A 184 -2.26 -18.19 -24.49
N LEU A 185 -3.24 -17.56 -23.83
CA LEU A 185 -3.15 -17.31 -22.40
C LEU A 185 -3.34 -18.64 -21.66
N PRO A 186 -2.59 -18.95 -20.60
CA PRO A 186 -2.85 -20.14 -19.80
C PRO A 186 -4.08 -19.92 -18.91
N ASP A 187 -4.81 -20.99 -18.57
CA ASP A 187 -5.94 -20.91 -17.63
C ASP A 187 -5.48 -20.52 -16.22
N GLN A 188 -4.29 -20.96 -15.84
CA GLN A 188 -3.65 -20.61 -14.59
C GLN A 188 -2.26 -20.04 -14.86
N TYR A 189 -1.93 -18.96 -14.16
CA TYR A 189 -0.60 -18.37 -14.21
C TYR A 189 0.00 -18.33 -12.82
N ASP A 190 1.09 -19.07 -12.64
CA ASP A 190 1.86 -19.06 -11.40
C ASP A 190 2.78 -17.83 -11.40
N LEU A 191 2.24 -16.73 -10.87
CA LEU A 191 2.98 -15.48 -10.68
C LEU A 191 4.12 -15.69 -9.67
N GLY A 192 3.90 -16.57 -8.69
CA GLY A 192 4.88 -16.94 -7.68
C GLY A 192 6.16 -17.47 -8.30
N LYS A 193 6.04 -18.50 -9.13
CA LYS A 193 7.16 -19.09 -9.88
C LYS A 193 7.86 -18.07 -10.78
N SER A 194 7.11 -17.23 -11.49
CA SER A 194 7.68 -16.20 -12.37
C SER A 194 8.49 -15.15 -11.59
N ILE A 195 8.00 -14.71 -10.44
CA ILE A 195 8.71 -13.78 -9.55
C ILE A 195 9.91 -14.45 -8.90
N MET A 196 9.78 -15.70 -8.46
CA MET A 196 10.91 -16.45 -7.90
C MET A 196 12.01 -16.64 -8.96
N GLN A 197 11.69 -17.00 -10.19
CA GLN A 197 12.72 -17.20 -11.24
C GLN A 197 13.53 -15.94 -11.56
N LYS A 198 12.89 -14.77 -11.62
CA LYS A 198 13.55 -13.50 -11.99
C LYS A 198 14.06 -12.71 -10.79
N GLY A 199 13.46 -12.90 -9.62
CA GLY A 199 13.58 -12.01 -8.46
C GLY A 199 13.89 -12.72 -7.13
N ASN A 200 14.21 -14.02 -7.11
CA ASN A 200 14.44 -14.77 -5.87
C ASN A 200 15.38 -14.04 -4.89
N ALA A 201 16.52 -13.56 -5.37
CA ALA A 201 17.51 -12.89 -4.52
C ALA A 201 16.97 -11.61 -3.86
N GLN A 202 16.17 -10.82 -4.59
CA GLN A 202 15.55 -9.61 -4.06
C GLN A 202 14.46 -9.97 -3.05
N LEU A 203 13.64 -10.99 -3.35
CA LEU A 203 12.56 -11.43 -2.49
C LEU A 203 13.07 -12.08 -1.20
N GLU A 204 14.12 -12.89 -1.25
CA GLU A 204 14.82 -13.45 -0.09
C GLU A 204 15.50 -12.37 0.75
N THR A 205 16.07 -11.34 0.11
CA THR A 205 16.62 -10.18 0.84
C THR A 205 15.50 -9.43 1.54
N PHE A 206 14.37 -9.20 0.87
CA PHE A 206 13.21 -8.56 1.47
C PHE A 206 12.64 -9.38 2.63
N LYS A 207 12.49 -10.70 2.48
CA LYS A 207 12.10 -11.64 3.55
C LYS A 207 13.02 -11.55 4.76
N ARG A 208 14.35 -11.54 4.55
CA ARG A 208 15.33 -11.33 5.62
C ARG A 208 15.15 -9.97 6.30
N VAL A 209 14.94 -8.91 5.54
CA VAL A 209 14.67 -7.57 6.09
C VAL A 209 13.40 -7.58 6.94
N ILE A 210 12.28 -8.16 6.48
CA ILE A 210 11.05 -8.26 7.27
C ILE A 210 11.27 -9.05 8.55
N ASN A 211 11.98 -10.18 8.50
CA ASN A 211 12.28 -10.97 9.70
C ASN A 211 13.16 -10.19 10.70
N TYR A 212 14.18 -9.47 10.21
CA TYR A 212 15.00 -8.60 11.06
C TYR A 212 14.23 -7.40 11.60
N LEU A 213 13.29 -6.85 10.84
CA LEU A 213 12.41 -5.78 11.32
C LEU A 213 11.52 -6.28 12.45
N ASN A 214 10.89 -7.45 12.32
CA ASN A 214 10.04 -8.03 13.36
C ASN A 214 10.81 -8.31 14.66
N LEU A 215 12.00 -8.93 14.56
CA LEU A 215 12.89 -9.12 15.71
C LEU A 215 13.37 -7.77 16.28
N GLY A 216 13.69 -6.83 15.39
CA GLY A 216 14.10 -5.47 15.70
C GLY A 216 13.04 -4.71 16.50
N ILE A 217 11.75 -4.85 16.21
CA ILE A 217 10.67 -4.24 16.99
C ILE A 217 10.70 -4.72 18.44
N ILE A 218 10.78 -6.03 18.65
CA ILE A 218 10.80 -6.62 20.00
C ILE A 218 12.05 -6.16 20.76
N PHE A 219 13.21 -6.20 20.09
CA PHE A 219 14.47 -5.76 20.67
C PHE A 219 14.46 -4.27 21.01
N LEU A 220 14.03 -3.40 20.08
CA LEU A 220 13.93 -1.95 20.28
C LEU A 220 12.95 -1.60 21.39
N ALA A 221 11.78 -2.25 21.43
CA ALA A 221 10.81 -2.05 22.51
C ALA A 221 11.41 -2.45 23.87
N SER A 222 12.06 -3.61 23.95
CA SER A 222 12.71 -4.09 25.17
C SER A 222 13.84 -3.17 25.61
N PHE A 223 14.65 -2.69 24.67
CA PHE A 223 15.75 -1.78 24.93
C PHE A 223 15.26 -0.40 25.39
N ASN A 224 14.19 0.13 24.80
CA ASN A 224 13.54 1.36 25.26
C ASN A 224 13.04 1.22 26.71
N ILE A 225 12.39 0.10 27.04
CA ILE A 225 11.95 -0.18 28.42
C ILE A 225 13.15 -0.27 29.36
N PHE A 226 14.22 -0.94 28.96
CA PHE A 226 15.44 -1.05 29.75
C PHE A 226 16.08 0.31 30.03
N VAL A 227 16.20 1.18 29.01
CA VAL A 227 16.74 2.54 29.16
C VAL A 227 15.84 3.38 30.08
N LEU A 228 14.51 3.27 29.95
CA LEU A 228 13.56 3.93 30.86
C LEU A 228 13.71 3.46 32.31
N LEU A 229 13.93 2.15 32.53
CA LEU A 229 14.21 1.61 33.85
C LEU A 229 15.52 2.14 34.41
N LEU A 230 16.59 2.24 33.61
CA LEU A 230 17.86 2.83 34.03
C LEU A 230 17.71 4.31 34.43
N ILE A 231 16.94 5.09 33.66
CA ILE A 231 16.60 6.48 34.01
C ILE A 231 15.87 6.51 35.36
N GLY A 232 14.91 5.62 35.57
CA GLY A 232 14.19 5.47 36.84
C GLY A 232 15.11 5.16 38.01
N LEU A 233 16.01 4.19 37.85
CA LEU A 233 16.98 3.77 38.87
C LEU A 233 17.99 4.89 39.19
N LEU A 234 18.42 5.68 38.21
CA LEU A 234 19.34 6.80 38.46
C LEU A 234 18.72 7.92 39.29
N ILE A 235 17.41 8.13 39.15
CA ILE A 235 16.68 9.20 39.83
C ILE A 235 16.14 8.75 41.19
N TRP A 236 15.93 7.44 41.38
CA TRP A 236 15.50 6.64 42.54
C TRP A 236 14.43 7.25 43.48
N LYS A 237 14.57 8.46 44.01
CA LYS A 237 13.54 9.19 44.79
C LYS A 237 13.73 10.71 44.66
N PRO A 238 12.64 11.52 44.72
CA PRO A 238 11.24 11.14 44.91
C PRO A 238 10.56 10.63 43.62
N ALA A 239 9.48 9.84 43.75
CA ALA A 239 8.72 9.29 42.62
C ALA A 239 8.17 10.38 41.66
N SER A 240 7.84 11.56 42.19
CA SER A 240 7.47 12.72 41.39
C SER A 240 8.60 13.22 40.48
N SER A 241 9.86 13.02 40.86
CA SER A 241 10.99 13.30 39.97
C SER A 241 11.06 12.27 38.86
N LEU A 242 10.97 10.97 39.19
CA LEU A 242 11.00 9.89 38.20
C LEU A 242 9.93 10.07 37.12
N ILE A 243 8.68 10.30 37.51
CA ILE A 243 7.58 10.48 36.55
C ILE A 243 7.84 11.71 35.66
N LYS A 244 8.33 12.83 36.22
CA LYS A 244 8.67 14.01 35.40
C LYS A 244 9.70 13.69 34.33
N TRP A 245 10.80 13.03 34.71
CA TRP A 245 11.89 12.73 33.78
C TRP A 245 11.46 11.72 32.71
N VAL A 246 10.75 10.66 33.09
CA VAL A 246 10.20 9.68 32.14
C VAL A 246 9.20 10.35 31.19
N SER A 247 8.26 11.13 31.72
CA SER A 247 7.29 11.87 30.90
C SER A 247 7.99 12.85 29.95
N SER A 248 8.95 13.64 30.42
CA SER A 248 9.70 14.57 29.57
C SER A 248 10.47 13.85 28.47
N ALA A 249 11.03 12.67 28.76
CA ALA A 249 11.74 11.85 27.78
C ALA A 249 10.82 11.33 26.66
N ILE A 250 9.52 11.14 26.94
CA ILE A 250 8.53 10.69 25.96
C ILE A 250 7.90 11.87 25.22
N ILE A 251 7.56 12.98 25.92
CA ILE A 251 6.88 14.15 25.34
C ILE A 251 7.63 14.70 24.13
N ILE A 252 8.95 14.89 24.25
CA ILE A 252 9.73 15.55 23.20
C ILE A 252 9.71 14.73 21.88
N PRO A 253 10.10 13.44 21.85
CA PRO A 253 10.06 12.65 20.62
C PRO A 253 8.64 12.44 20.10
N SER A 254 7.66 12.17 20.98
CA SER A 254 6.29 11.92 20.54
C SER A 254 5.66 13.18 19.93
N SER A 255 5.90 14.35 20.52
CA SER A 255 5.41 15.63 19.98
C SER A 255 6.06 15.95 18.63
N LEU A 256 7.36 15.69 18.49
CA LEU A 256 8.05 15.93 17.22
C LEU A 256 7.52 15.05 16.09
N ILE A 257 7.33 13.75 16.35
CA ILE A 257 6.74 12.83 15.38
C ILE A 257 5.30 13.24 15.05
N PHE A 258 4.52 13.61 16.06
CA PHE A 258 3.13 14.05 15.90
C PHE A 258 3.04 15.27 14.99
N LEU A 259 3.78 16.33 15.30
CA LEU A 259 3.83 17.56 14.50
C LEU A 259 4.38 17.30 13.10
N GLY A 260 5.46 16.53 12.99
CA GLY A 260 6.03 16.14 11.70
C GLY A 260 5.07 15.33 10.83
N SER A 261 4.27 14.45 11.43
CA SER A 261 3.28 13.63 10.72
C SER A 261 2.06 14.45 10.29
N ILE A 262 1.59 15.39 11.13
CA ILE A 262 0.55 16.35 10.73
C ILE A 262 1.03 17.20 9.56
N PHE A 263 2.24 17.74 9.67
CA PHE A 263 2.83 18.55 8.61
C PHE A 263 2.95 17.74 7.32
N GLY A 264 3.52 16.53 7.38
CA GLY A 264 3.63 15.63 6.23
C GLY A 264 2.28 15.27 5.60
N TYR A 265 1.25 15.04 6.42
CA TYR A 265 -0.11 14.79 5.94
C TYR A 265 -0.70 16.01 5.23
N VAL A 266 -0.59 17.20 5.80
CA VAL A 266 -1.07 18.44 5.18
C VAL A 266 -0.30 18.74 3.88
N SER A 267 1.03 18.62 3.91
CA SER A 267 1.88 18.81 2.73
C SER A 267 1.55 17.84 1.62
N SER A 268 1.26 16.57 1.92
CA SER A 268 0.90 15.56 0.92
C SER A 268 -0.41 15.87 0.17
N LYS A 269 -1.29 16.68 0.77
CA LYS A 269 -2.54 17.12 0.12
C LYS A 269 -2.37 18.39 -0.71
N ILE A 270 -1.45 19.26 -0.31
CA ILE A 270 -1.22 20.56 -0.98
C ILE A 270 -0.26 20.39 -2.16
N ILE A 271 0.82 19.64 -1.93
CA ILE A 271 1.84 19.36 -2.95
C ILE A 271 1.41 18.07 -3.60
N SER A 272 0.98 18.11 -4.87
CA SER A 272 0.77 16.91 -5.66
C SER A 272 2.08 16.11 -5.65
N PRO A 273 2.15 14.96 -4.95
CA PRO A 273 3.47 14.43 -4.66
C PRO A 273 3.95 13.74 -5.93
N THR A 274 4.94 14.33 -6.59
CA THR A 274 5.75 13.65 -7.59
C THR A 274 6.71 12.71 -6.86
N PHE A 275 6.15 11.71 -6.18
CA PHE A 275 6.95 10.67 -5.56
C PHE A 275 7.49 9.75 -6.66
N SER A 276 8.71 10.01 -7.13
CA SER A 276 9.41 9.12 -8.05
C SER A 276 10.12 8.05 -7.25
N LEU A 277 9.62 6.82 -7.24
CA LEU A 277 10.24 5.67 -6.56
C LEU A 277 11.64 5.27 -7.09
N GLY A 278 12.27 6.06 -7.96
CA GLY A 278 13.47 5.68 -8.71
C GLY A 278 13.27 4.49 -9.65
N LEU A 279 12.09 3.86 -9.63
CA LEU A 279 11.69 2.80 -10.53
C LEU A 279 11.46 3.40 -11.91
N VAL A 280 12.20 2.90 -12.90
CA VAL A 280 12.00 3.22 -14.32
C VAL A 280 10.75 2.47 -14.78
N LEU A 281 9.59 2.95 -14.37
CA LEU A 281 8.31 2.48 -14.89
C LEU A 281 7.91 3.34 -16.10
N PRO A 282 7.22 2.72 -17.09
CA PRO A 282 6.47 3.46 -18.10
C PRO A 282 5.60 4.52 -17.44
N VAL A 283 5.35 5.65 -18.12
CA VAL A 283 4.59 6.80 -17.58
C VAL A 283 3.25 6.34 -17.01
N GLU A 284 2.68 5.35 -17.66
CA GLU A 284 1.43 4.66 -17.36
C GLU A 284 1.47 3.91 -16.03
N GLY A 285 2.51 3.09 -15.82
CA GLY A 285 2.71 2.35 -14.57
C GLY A 285 2.93 3.28 -13.38
N ARG A 286 3.48 4.47 -13.60
CA ARG A 286 3.68 5.47 -12.54
C ARG A 286 2.36 6.03 -12.02
N ALA A 287 1.37 6.27 -12.87
CA ALA A 287 0.07 6.78 -12.44
C ALA A 287 -0.62 5.79 -11.50
N ILE A 288 -0.69 4.51 -11.89
CA ILE A 288 -1.29 3.45 -11.09
C ILE A 288 -0.52 3.25 -9.78
N LEU A 289 0.81 3.17 -9.86
CA LEU A 289 1.65 3.01 -8.68
C LEU A 289 1.47 4.19 -7.72
N ASN A 290 1.41 5.42 -8.21
CA ASN A 290 1.15 6.59 -7.38
C ASN A 290 -0.21 6.49 -6.68
N THR A 291 -1.27 6.07 -7.39
CA THR A 291 -2.60 5.86 -6.78
C THR A 291 -2.57 4.83 -5.66
N ILE A 292 -1.87 3.71 -5.86
CA ILE A 292 -1.71 2.66 -4.85
C ILE A 292 -0.90 3.20 -3.66
N VAL A 293 0.24 3.84 -3.94
CA VAL A 293 1.15 4.38 -2.93
C VAL A 293 0.44 5.44 -2.06
N PHE A 294 -0.29 6.39 -2.65
CA PHE A 294 -1.03 7.39 -1.88
C PHE A 294 -2.16 6.79 -1.06
N SER A 295 -2.84 5.77 -1.59
CA SER A 295 -3.87 5.03 -0.87
C SER A 295 -3.31 4.31 0.36
N ILE A 296 -2.02 3.98 0.39
CA ILE A 296 -1.34 3.32 1.52
C ILE A 296 -0.70 4.34 2.47
N ILE A 297 -0.03 5.36 1.94
CA ILE A 297 0.69 6.36 2.74
C ILE A 297 -0.25 7.17 3.62
N GLY A 298 -1.40 7.62 3.09
CA GLY A 298 -2.34 8.44 3.86
C GLY A 298 -2.80 7.77 5.16
N PRO A 299 -3.33 6.53 5.09
CA PRO A 299 -3.73 5.79 6.28
C PRO A 299 -2.56 5.46 7.24
N LEU A 300 -1.35 5.21 6.72
CA LEU A 300 -0.14 5.05 7.53
C LEU A 300 0.16 6.32 8.34
N GLN A 301 0.13 7.50 7.70
CA GLN A 301 0.36 8.78 8.39
C GLN A 301 -0.68 9.03 9.48
N ILE A 302 -1.96 8.75 9.22
CA ILE A 302 -3.05 8.90 10.21
C ILE A 302 -2.78 8.03 11.44
N ARG A 303 -2.34 6.77 11.27
CA ARG A 303 -1.99 5.91 12.42
C ARG A 303 -0.79 6.44 13.20
N ILE A 304 0.24 6.94 12.52
CA ILE A 304 1.38 7.56 13.19
C ILE A 304 0.91 8.78 14.01
N ILE A 305 0.04 9.62 13.46
CA ILE A 305 -0.57 10.77 14.16
C ILE A 305 -1.33 10.30 15.40
N ILE A 306 -2.17 9.26 15.29
CA ILE A 306 -2.96 8.74 16.43
C ILE A 306 -2.04 8.20 17.53
N ILE A 307 -1.08 7.33 17.18
CA ILE A 307 -0.17 6.70 18.16
C ILE A 307 0.70 7.75 18.85
N SER A 308 1.35 8.62 18.06
CA SER A 308 2.20 9.69 18.60
C SER A 308 1.40 10.72 19.41
N GLY A 309 0.17 11.02 19.00
CA GLY A 309 -0.75 11.87 19.73
C GLY A 309 -1.12 11.29 21.10
N LEU A 310 -1.55 10.02 21.14
CA LEU A 310 -1.86 9.31 22.39
C LEU A 310 -0.67 9.25 23.34
N LEU A 311 0.52 8.91 22.84
CA LEU A 311 1.75 8.89 23.64
C LEU A 311 2.07 10.27 24.21
N THR A 312 1.91 11.33 23.41
CA THR A 312 2.12 12.72 23.85
C THR A 312 1.14 13.09 24.95
N THR A 313 -0.16 12.81 24.78
CA THR A 313 -1.19 13.11 25.78
C THR A 313 -0.94 12.38 27.09
N LEU A 314 -0.65 11.07 27.05
CA LEU A 314 -0.35 10.29 28.25
C LEU A 314 0.89 10.81 28.97
N ALA A 315 1.93 11.19 28.22
CA ALA A 315 3.16 11.71 28.80
C ALA A 315 2.94 13.10 29.44
N ILE A 316 2.13 13.98 28.84
CA ILE A 316 1.72 15.27 29.42
C ILE A 316 0.94 15.06 30.73
N ILE A 317 -0.03 14.14 30.75
CA ILE A 317 -0.80 13.82 31.95
C ILE A 317 0.15 13.34 33.07
N GLY A 318 1.07 12.43 32.75
CA GLY A 318 2.09 11.97 33.69
C GLY A 318 2.93 13.12 34.25
N TYR A 319 3.34 14.07 33.40
CA TYR A 319 4.11 15.24 33.81
C TYR A 319 3.30 16.15 34.77
N ILE A 320 2.02 16.39 34.48
CA ILE A 320 1.11 17.19 35.32
C ILE A 320 0.93 16.53 36.69
N ILE A 321 0.63 15.22 36.73
CA ILE A 321 0.48 14.46 37.99
C ILE A 321 1.74 14.59 38.84
N ALA A 322 2.90 14.41 38.21
CA ALA A 322 4.18 14.51 38.89
C ALA A 322 4.48 15.93 39.41
N HIS A 323 4.01 16.97 38.70
CA HIS A 323 4.07 18.35 39.17
C HIS A 323 3.22 18.57 40.42
N THR A 324 1.98 18.08 40.42
CA THR A 324 1.03 18.21 41.54
C THR A 324 1.53 17.50 42.80
N ILE A 325 2.05 16.27 42.69
CA ILE A 325 2.62 15.51 43.82
C ILE A 325 3.78 16.29 44.47
N ASN A 326 4.65 16.88 43.65
CA ASN A 326 5.78 17.66 44.15
C ASN A 326 5.35 18.94 44.90
N LYS A 327 4.26 19.59 44.47
CA LYS A 327 3.71 20.78 45.14
C LYS A 327 3.12 20.43 46.50
N SER A 328 2.35 19.34 46.59
CA SER A 328 1.76 18.84 47.84
C SER A 328 2.83 18.49 48.89
N SER A 329 3.90 17.78 48.47
CA SER A 329 5.01 17.44 49.37
C SER A 329 5.72 18.65 49.96
N ARG A 330 5.84 19.76 49.20
CA ARG A 330 6.44 21.01 49.71
C ARG A 330 5.52 21.73 50.70
N SER A 331 4.21 21.75 50.45
CA SER A 331 3.24 22.39 51.34
C SER A 331 3.17 21.72 52.71
N ASN A 332 3.31 20.39 52.78
CA ASN A 332 3.32 19.68 54.06
C ASN A 332 4.63 19.91 54.84
N SER A 333 5.76 20.11 54.15
CA SER A 333 7.03 20.41 54.84
C SER A 333 7.05 21.81 55.47
N SER A 334 6.37 22.79 54.86
CA SER A 334 6.34 24.16 55.40
C SER A 334 5.38 24.33 56.59
N SER A 335 4.33 23.52 56.70
CA SER A 335 3.43 23.53 57.85
C SER A 335 4.03 22.89 59.10
N ILE A 336 4.91 21.89 58.95
CA ILE A 336 5.63 21.27 60.06
C ILE A 336 6.62 22.26 60.69
N ILE A 337 7.40 22.97 59.87
CA ILE A 337 8.38 23.96 60.35
C ILE A 337 7.71 25.13 61.11
N LYS A 338 6.46 25.48 60.78
CA LYS A 338 5.70 26.53 61.49
C LYS A 338 5.14 26.08 62.84
N ARG A 339 5.06 24.78 63.15
CA ARG A 339 4.61 24.29 64.47
C ARG A 339 5.74 24.08 65.47
N GLU A 340 6.99 24.02 65.01
CA GLU A 340 8.17 23.89 65.87
C GLU A 340 8.80 25.23 66.26
N LYS A 341 8.27 26.35 65.75
CA LYS A 341 8.65 27.72 66.12
C LYS A 341 7.55 28.36 66.94
#